data_AF-T1FZE4-F1
#
_entry.id   AF-T1FZE4-F1
#
_cell.length_a   1.000
_cell.length_b   1.000
_cell.length_c   1.000
_cell.angle_alpha   90.00
_cell.angle_beta   90.00
_cell.angle_gamma   90.00
#
_symmetry.space_group_name_H-M   'P 1'
#
loop_
_entity.id
_entity.type
_entity.pdbx_description
1 polymer ?
#
loop_
_entity_poly.entity_id
_entity_poly.type
_entity_poly.pdbx_seq_one_letter_code
_entity_poly.pdbx_strand_id
1 'polypeptide(L)'
;MEIENIIQLAKSLGFTKQGEMFSIKNLLKLAQYINQNIEGRITESTTDVREKKKLILQALFNHHPILVPYDRDFNNEPCMKNGVKAHWALDIIHGENKESKELYIFAVQGKSLKPHIWDLDQLLESNNQLRTVDPAMLRCKDEFCLPSYGSLSSLQGKILILNNK
;
A
#
# COMPACT_ATOMS: atom_id res chain seq x y z
N MET A 1 -6.67 -13.79 -15.53
CA MET A 1 -5.26 -13.44 -15.79
C MET A 1 -4.45 -14.02 -14.63
N GLU A 2 -3.40 -14.77 -14.91
CA GLU A 2 -2.52 -15.34 -13.88
C GLU A 2 -1.58 -14.28 -13.31
N ILE A 3 -1.07 -14.50 -12.08
CA ILE A 3 -0.19 -13.56 -11.38
C ILE A 3 1.10 -13.32 -12.18
N GLU A 4 1.64 -14.36 -12.79
CA GLU A 4 2.84 -14.30 -13.64
C GLU A 4 2.65 -13.30 -14.78
N ASN A 5 1.48 -13.29 -15.41
CA ASN A 5 1.18 -12.36 -16.51
C ASN A 5 1.10 -10.91 -16.03
N ILE A 6 0.56 -10.68 -14.82
CA ILE A 6 0.53 -9.35 -14.20
C ILE A 6 1.97 -8.86 -13.92
N ILE A 7 2.83 -9.74 -13.40
CA ILE A 7 4.23 -9.41 -13.14
C ILE A 7 4.97 -9.10 -14.44
N GLN A 8 4.77 -9.90 -15.50
CA GLN A 8 5.42 -9.65 -16.79
C GLN A 8 4.97 -8.31 -17.41
N LEU A 9 3.67 -8.00 -17.32
CA LEU A 9 3.15 -6.69 -17.74
C LEU A 9 3.78 -5.54 -16.94
N ALA A 10 3.88 -5.68 -15.62
CA ALA A 10 4.53 -4.67 -14.78
C ALA A 10 6.02 -4.48 -15.14
N LYS A 11 6.72 -5.57 -15.48
CA LYS A 11 8.11 -5.51 -15.98
C LYS A 11 8.21 -4.81 -17.33
N SER A 12 7.33 -5.12 -18.29
CA SER A 12 7.35 -4.49 -19.60
C SER A 12 7.04 -2.98 -19.55
N LEU A 13 6.27 -2.56 -18.54
CA LEU A 13 6.00 -1.14 -18.25
C LEU A 13 7.13 -0.45 -17.48
N GLY A 14 8.17 -1.18 -17.08
CA GLY A 14 9.28 -0.66 -16.28
C GLY A 14 8.91 -0.34 -14.83
N PHE A 15 7.80 -0.85 -14.33
CA PHE A 15 7.31 -0.54 -12.98
C PHE A 15 8.02 -1.37 -11.90
N THR A 16 8.55 -2.52 -12.27
CA THR A 16 9.18 -3.47 -11.35
C THR A 16 10.21 -4.33 -12.07
N LYS A 17 11.19 -4.88 -11.33
CA LYS A 17 12.07 -5.94 -11.84
C LYS A 17 11.75 -7.31 -11.22
N GLN A 18 11.22 -7.35 -10.00
CA GLN A 18 10.99 -8.61 -9.26
C GLN A 18 9.59 -8.70 -8.61
N GLY A 19 8.74 -7.69 -8.80
CA GLY A 19 7.37 -7.60 -8.26
C GLY A 19 7.19 -6.50 -7.21
N GLU A 20 8.27 -5.84 -6.78
CA GLU A 20 8.22 -4.66 -5.92
C GLU A 20 7.60 -3.45 -6.62
N MET A 21 6.86 -2.61 -5.89
CA MET A 21 6.18 -1.43 -6.43
C MET A 21 6.38 -0.23 -5.51
N PHE A 22 7.18 0.75 -5.95
CA PHE A 22 7.51 1.95 -5.16
C PHE A 22 6.75 3.21 -5.60
N SER A 23 5.79 3.07 -6.50
CA SER A 23 4.96 4.17 -7.00
C SER A 23 3.48 3.77 -6.95
N ILE A 24 2.71 4.49 -6.14
CA ILE A 24 1.26 4.29 -6.02
C ILE A 24 0.54 4.57 -7.35
N LYS A 25 1.07 5.50 -8.15
CA LYS A 25 0.56 5.83 -9.48
C LYS A 25 0.83 4.69 -10.47
N ASN A 26 1.99 4.04 -10.39
CA ASN A 26 2.30 2.89 -11.22
C ASN A 26 1.41 1.70 -10.85
N LEU A 27 1.12 1.50 -9.56
CA LEU A 27 0.20 0.47 -9.10
C LEU A 27 -1.23 0.68 -9.64
N LEU A 28 -1.74 1.91 -9.56
CA LEU A 28 -3.04 2.26 -10.15
C LEU A 28 -3.04 2.04 -11.68
N LYS A 29 -2.01 2.53 -12.39
CA LYS A 29 -1.89 2.30 -13.84
C LYS A 29 -1.87 0.82 -14.19
N LEU A 30 -1.14 0.00 -13.43
CA LEU A 30 -1.09 -1.45 -13.64
C LEU A 30 -2.47 -2.07 -13.48
N ALA A 31 -3.23 -1.69 -12.44
CA ALA A 31 -4.60 -2.15 -12.26
C ALA A 31 -5.49 -1.77 -13.46
N GLN A 32 -5.35 -0.54 -13.97
CA GLN A 32 -6.09 -0.05 -15.14
C GLN A 32 -5.71 -0.77 -16.45
N TYR A 33 -4.45 -1.17 -16.61
CA TYR A 33 -4.03 -2.00 -17.75
C TYR A 33 -4.63 -3.41 -17.67
N ILE A 34 -4.76 -3.97 -16.47
CA ILE A 34 -5.37 -5.29 -16.25
C ILE A 34 -6.88 -5.23 -16.53
N ASN A 35 -7.54 -4.17 -16.09
CA ASN A 35 -8.97 -3.96 -16.30
C ASN A 35 -9.26 -2.46 -16.46
N GLN A 36 -9.65 -2.05 -17.67
CA GLN A 36 -9.92 -0.65 -18.02
C GLN A 36 -11.15 -0.06 -17.30
N ASN A 37 -11.97 -0.90 -16.66
CA ASN A 37 -13.08 -0.48 -15.82
C ASN A 37 -12.65 -0.13 -14.39
N ILE A 38 -11.38 -0.34 -14.02
CA ILE A 38 -10.86 0.08 -12.72
C ILE A 38 -10.62 1.59 -12.75
N GLU A 39 -11.16 2.26 -11.75
CA GLU A 39 -10.76 3.59 -11.31
C GLU A 39 -10.00 3.50 -9.99
N GLY A 40 -9.38 4.61 -9.62
CA GLY A 40 -8.76 4.68 -8.31
C GLY A 40 -8.62 6.10 -7.80
N ARG A 41 -8.79 6.21 -6.49
CA ARG A 41 -8.57 7.44 -5.74
C ARG A 41 -7.29 7.27 -4.91
N ILE A 42 -6.36 8.20 -5.10
CA ILE A 42 -5.16 8.30 -4.29
C ILE A 42 -5.36 9.45 -3.30
N THR A 43 -5.18 9.19 -2.00
CA THR A 43 -5.17 10.27 -1.01
C THR A 43 -3.87 11.05 -1.09
N GLU A 44 -3.90 12.33 -0.71
CA GLU A 44 -2.67 13.10 -0.58
C GLU A 44 -2.03 12.87 0.79
N SER A 45 -0.71 13.04 0.86
CA SER A 45 0.03 12.87 2.12
C SER A 45 -0.45 13.85 3.19
N THR A 46 -0.84 15.05 2.77
CA THR A 46 -1.37 16.14 3.59
C THR A 46 -2.85 16.00 3.97
N THR A 47 -3.56 14.98 3.46
CA THR A 47 -4.96 14.75 3.86
C THR A 47 -5.02 14.47 5.36
N ASP A 48 -5.96 15.16 6.03
CA ASP A 48 -6.20 14.98 7.46
C ASP A 48 -6.50 13.50 7.80
N VAL A 49 -6.01 13.03 8.96
CA VAL A 49 -6.15 11.62 9.36
C VAL A 49 -7.62 11.24 9.54
N ARG A 50 -8.47 12.11 10.08
CA ARG A 50 -9.91 11.83 10.24
C ARG A 50 -10.59 11.73 8.87
N GLU A 51 -10.22 12.59 7.93
CA GLU A 51 -10.71 12.50 6.55
C GLU A 51 -10.22 11.22 5.85
N LYS A 52 -8.96 10.81 6.02
CA LYS A 52 -8.46 9.51 5.51
C LYS A 52 -9.28 8.35 6.08
N LYS A 53 -9.52 8.32 7.39
CA LYS A 53 -10.36 7.29 8.02
C LYS A 53 -11.77 7.26 7.44
N LYS A 54 -12.41 8.42 7.22
CA LYS A 54 -13.73 8.48 6.57
C LYS A 54 -13.71 7.87 5.17
N LEU A 55 -12.69 8.19 4.37
CA LEU A 55 -12.53 7.62 3.02
C LEU A 55 -12.32 6.11 3.04
N ILE A 56 -11.52 5.62 4.00
CA ILE A 56 -11.30 4.17 4.20
C ILE A 56 -12.62 3.49 4.58
N LEU A 57 -13.35 4.02 5.56
CA LEU A 57 -14.65 3.47 5.96
C LEU A 57 -15.65 3.47 4.80
N GLN A 58 -15.75 4.56 4.04
CA GLN A 58 -16.61 4.63 2.86
C GLN A 58 -16.21 3.60 1.80
N ALA A 59 -14.91 3.41 1.55
CA ALA A 59 -14.44 2.40 0.62
C ALA A 59 -14.80 0.98 1.09
N LEU A 60 -14.62 0.69 2.38
CA LEU A 60 -14.99 -0.60 2.97
C LEU A 60 -16.50 -0.87 2.87
N PHE A 61 -17.35 0.13 3.15
CA PHE A 61 -18.81 0.02 2.98
C PHE A 61 -19.21 -0.30 1.54
N ASN A 62 -18.45 0.17 0.55
CA ASN A 62 -18.69 -0.09 -0.87
C ASN A 62 -17.92 -1.31 -1.40
N HIS A 63 -17.26 -2.09 -0.52
CA HIS A 63 -16.42 -3.23 -0.90
C HIS A 63 -15.31 -2.87 -1.90
N HIS A 64 -14.80 -1.64 -1.84
CA HIS A 64 -13.71 -1.16 -2.66
C HIS A 64 -12.36 -1.63 -2.07
N PRO A 65 -11.48 -2.27 -2.86
CA PRO A 65 -10.15 -2.65 -2.38
C PRO A 65 -9.33 -1.44 -1.96
N ILE A 66 -8.64 -1.55 -0.82
CA ILE A 66 -7.79 -0.50 -0.27
C ILE A 66 -6.36 -1.02 -0.13
N LEU A 67 -5.41 -0.29 -0.69
CA LEU A 67 -3.99 -0.59 -0.61
C LEU A 67 -3.28 0.53 0.17
N VAL A 68 -2.64 0.16 1.28
CA VAL A 68 -1.92 1.07 2.16
C VAL A 68 -0.45 0.68 2.19
N PRO A 69 0.48 1.51 1.71
CA PRO A 69 1.89 1.27 1.89
C PRO A 69 2.29 1.58 3.34
N TYR A 70 3.11 0.76 3.97
CA TYR A 70 3.50 0.92 5.37
C TYR A 70 4.93 0.41 5.62
N ASP A 71 5.51 0.72 6.77
CA ASP A 71 6.85 0.26 7.17
C ASP A 71 6.73 -1.06 7.93
N ARG A 72 7.21 -2.15 7.32
CA ARG A 72 7.05 -3.50 7.87
C ARG A 72 8.13 -3.87 8.88
N ASP A 73 7.70 -4.50 9.97
CA ASP A 73 8.62 -5.18 10.88
C ASP A 73 8.94 -6.61 10.41
N PHE A 74 9.79 -7.32 11.15
CA PHE A 74 10.18 -8.71 10.87
C PHE A 74 8.98 -9.67 10.89
N ASN A 75 7.98 -9.42 11.74
CA ASN A 75 6.73 -10.17 11.81
C ASN A 75 5.67 -9.72 10.77
N ASN A 76 6.03 -8.78 9.87
CA ASN A 76 5.18 -8.11 8.90
C ASN A 76 4.16 -7.10 9.46
N GLU A 77 4.14 -6.85 10.77
CA GLU A 77 3.26 -5.84 11.35
C GLU A 77 3.72 -4.42 10.99
N PRO A 78 2.79 -3.45 10.99
CA PRO A 78 3.16 -2.05 10.87
C PRO A 78 4.03 -1.61 12.04
N CYS A 79 5.11 -0.90 11.72
CA CYS A 79 6.01 -0.32 12.72
C CYS A 79 6.42 1.10 12.35
N MET A 80 7.17 1.74 13.24
CA MET A 80 7.71 3.09 13.05
C MET A 80 9.24 3.05 13.11
N LYS A 81 9.86 2.12 12.35
CA LYS A 81 11.31 1.87 12.37
C LYS A 81 12.03 2.59 11.21
N ASN A 82 11.89 3.91 11.18
CA ASN A 82 12.49 4.85 10.23
C ASN A 82 11.92 4.85 8.80
N GLY A 83 10.93 4.02 8.49
CA GLY A 83 10.19 4.15 7.23
C GLY A 83 10.98 3.70 6.03
N VAL A 84 11.85 2.70 6.24
CA VAL A 84 12.79 2.22 5.23
C VAL A 84 12.37 0.90 4.60
N LYS A 85 11.51 0.12 5.27
CA LYS A 85 11.03 -1.17 4.80
C LYS A 85 9.60 -1.01 4.30
N ALA A 86 9.42 -0.29 3.19
CA ALA A 86 8.10 -0.13 2.60
C ALA A 86 7.50 -1.48 2.18
N HIS A 87 6.24 -1.69 2.53
CA HIS A 87 5.43 -2.83 2.10
C HIS A 87 3.98 -2.42 1.85
N TRP A 88 3.19 -3.31 1.24
CA TRP A 88 1.80 -3.06 0.92
C TRP A 88 0.89 -3.92 1.77
N ALA A 89 -0.03 -3.27 2.48
CA ALA A 89 -1.19 -3.89 3.09
C ALA A 89 -2.33 -3.84 2.08
N LEU A 90 -2.97 -4.97 1.82
CA LEU A 90 -4.27 -5.04 1.17
C LEU A 90 -5.32 -5.25 2.26
N ASP A 91 -6.20 -4.28 2.42
CA ASP A 91 -7.29 -4.35 3.38
C ASP A 91 -8.52 -5.01 2.75
N ILE A 92 -9.20 -5.83 3.55
CA ILE A 92 -10.31 -6.68 3.12
C ILE A 92 -11.56 -6.41 3.97
N ILE A 93 -11.43 -6.17 5.29
CA ILE A 93 -12.57 -6.07 6.23
C ILE A 93 -12.18 -5.17 7.42
N HIS A 94 -13.12 -4.40 7.97
CA HIS A 94 -12.95 -3.69 9.24
C HIS A 94 -13.74 -4.30 10.38
N GLY A 95 -13.22 -4.15 11.60
CA GLY A 95 -13.93 -4.30 12.85
C GLY A 95 -13.82 -3.02 13.67
N GLU A 96 -14.87 -2.67 14.40
CA GLU A 96 -14.84 -1.58 15.38
C GLU A 96 -14.93 -2.17 16.78
N ASN A 97 -14.05 -1.76 17.67
CA ASN A 97 -14.23 -2.00 19.09
C ASN A 97 -15.34 -1.07 19.61
N LYS A 98 -16.48 -1.64 20.02
CA LYS A 98 -17.66 -0.86 20.44
C LYS A 98 -17.43 0.00 21.68
N GLU A 99 -16.45 -0.33 22.52
CA GLU A 99 -16.15 0.40 23.75
C GLU A 99 -15.16 1.54 23.49
N SER A 100 -14.03 1.24 22.84
CA SER A 100 -12.97 2.24 22.57
C SER A 100 -13.17 3.04 21.29
N LYS A 101 -14.05 2.59 20.39
CA LYS A 101 -14.22 3.09 19.01
C LYS A 101 -12.94 2.97 18.15
N GLU A 102 -12.01 2.11 18.56
CA GLU A 102 -10.83 1.79 17.77
C GLU A 102 -11.23 0.97 16.55
N LEU A 103 -10.60 1.32 15.42
CA LEU A 103 -10.83 0.65 14.15
C LEU A 103 -9.69 -0.32 13.90
N TYR A 104 -10.06 -1.58 13.70
CA TYR A 104 -9.14 -2.63 13.31
C TYR A 104 -9.41 -3.04 11.87
N ILE A 105 -8.34 -3.39 11.17
CA ILE A 105 -8.41 -3.89 9.81
C ILE A 105 -7.94 -5.33 9.73
N PHE A 106 -8.53 -6.09 8.81
CA PHE A 106 -8.08 -7.41 8.42
C PHE A 106 -7.28 -7.28 7.13
N ALA A 107 -5.95 -7.28 7.29
CA ALA A 107 -5.04 -7.06 6.19
C ALA A 107 -4.30 -8.34 5.80
N VAL A 108 -4.09 -8.50 4.49
CA VAL A 108 -3.09 -9.44 3.93
C VAL A 108 -1.93 -8.64 3.37
N GLN A 109 -0.75 -9.25 3.31
CA GLN A 109 0.44 -8.60 2.78
C GLN A 109 1.34 -9.55 2.00
N GLY A 110 2.02 -8.99 1.02
CA GLY A 110 3.05 -9.68 0.25
C GLY A 110 2.54 -10.97 -0.42
N LYS A 111 3.30 -12.06 -0.24
CA LYS A 111 3.00 -13.37 -0.81
C LYS A 111 2.17 -14.27 0.11
N SER A 112 1.94 -13.84 1.35
CA SER A 112 1.23 -14.64 2.35
C SER A 112 -0.26 -14.35 2.28
N LEU A 113 -1.08 -15.39 2.24
CA LEU A 113 -2.54 -15.27 2.40
C LEU A 113 -2.98 -15.28 3.87
N LYS A 114 -2.04 -15.33 4.81
CA LYS A 114 -2.34 -15.29 6.25
C LYS A 114 -2.81 -13.88 6.63
N PRO A 115 -4.09 -13.68 6.99
CA PRO A 115 -4.57 -12.37 7.42
C PRO A 115 -4.01 -12.02 8.80
N HIS A 116 -3.82 -10.72 9.02
CA HIS A 116 -3.48 -10.14 10.31
C HIS A 116 -4.52 -9.09 10.70
N ILE A 117 -4.70 -8.90 12.00
CA ILE A 117 -5.54 -7.84 12.55
C ILE A 117 -4.60 -6.73 13.02
N TRP A 118 -4.77 -5.52 12.48
CA TRP A 118 -3.96 -4.36 12.83
C TRP A 118 -4.83 -3.19 13.24
N ASP A 119 -4.33 -2.40 14.18
CA ASP A 119 -4.92 -1.10 14.51
C ASP A 119 -4.74 -0.14 13.31
N LEU A 120 -5.83 0.54 12.94
CA LEU A 120 -5.83 1.44 11.79
C LEU A 120 -4.95 2.67 12.02
N ASP A 121 -4.92 3.23 13.23
CA ASP A 121 -4.07 4.37 13.53
C ASP A 121 -2.59 4.00 13.41
N GLN A 122 -2.19 2.85 13.97
CA GLN A 122 -0.83 2.33 13.85
C GLN A 122 -0.42 2.13 12.38
N LEU A 123 -1.32 1.59 11.55
CA LEU A 123 -1.04 1.44 10.12
C LEU A 123 -0.85 2.80 9.43
N LEU A 124 -1.72 3.78 9.71
CA LEU A 124 -1.63 5.11 9.12
C LEU A 124 -0.39 5.89 9.59
N GLU A 125 0.01 5.74 10.85
CA GLU A 125 1.26 6.28 11.38
C GLU A 125 2.47 5.67 10.68
N SER A 126 2.47 4.34 10.53
CA SER A 126 3.50 3.61 9.79
C SER A 126 3.61 4.07 8.32
N ASN A 127 2.46 4.29 7.66
CA ASN A 127 2.38 4.85 6.31
C ASN A 127 2.92 6.29 6.23
N ASN A 128 2.56 7.15 7.18
CA ASN A 128 2.96 8.57 7.17
C ASN A 128 4.47 8.75 7.39
N GLN A 129 5.12 7.84 8.11
CA GLN A 129 6.54 7.95 8.41
C GLN A 129 7.47 7.29 7.38
N LEU A 130 6.93 6.69 6.29
CA LEU A 130 7.75 6.20 5.16
C LEU A 130 8.63 7.32 4.59
N ARG A 131 9.92 7.04 4.34
CA ARG A 131 10.88 8.08 3.94
C ARG A 131 11.67 7.71 2.70
N THR A 132 12.43 6.63 2.79
CA THR A 132 13.37 6.20 1.75
C THR A 132 13.33 4.70 1.59
N VAL A 133 13.74 4.18 0.44
CA VAL A 133 13.94 2.73 0.29
C VAL A 133 15.03 2.22 1.23
N ASP A 134 15.02 0.91 1.50
CA ASP A 134 16.02 0.25 2.34
C ASP A 134 17.44 0.52 1.79
N PRO A 135 18.40 0.98 2.62
CA PRO A 135 19.78 1.18 2.20
C PRO A 135 20.43 -0.04 1.56
N ALA A 136 19.99 -1.26 1.91
CA ALA A 136 20.43 -2.48 1.24
C ALA A 136 20.00 -2.54 -0.23
N MET A 137 18.78 -2.09 -0.55
CA MET A 137 18.29 -2.01 -1.94
C MET A 137 19.06 -0.97 -2.75
N LEU A 138 19.49 0.14 -2.12
CA LEU A 138 20.32 1.15 -2.79
C LEU A 138 21.68 0.59 -3.25
N ARG A 139 22.24 -0.38 -2.52
CA ARG A 139 23.50 -1.05 -2.90
C ARG A 139 23.32 -1.97 -4.11
N CYS A 140 22.12 -2.51 -4.31
CA CYS A 140 21.76 -3.38 -5.43
C CYS A 140 20.75 -2.68 -6.38
N LYS A 141 20.90 -1.37 -6.61
CA LYS A 141 19.93 -0.57 -7.38
C LYS A 141 19.62 -1.12 -8.78
N ASP A 142 20.55 -1.85 -9.39
CA ASP A 142 20.39 -2.44 -10.72
C ASP A 142 19.42 -3.64 -10.72
N GLU A 143 19.06 -4.15 -9.55
CA GLU A 143 18.08 -5.24 -9.39
C GLU A 143 16.65 -4.76 -9.15
N PHE A 144 16.44 -3.45 -8.93
CA PHE A 144 15.15 -2.87 -8.58
C PHE A 144 14.76 -1.69 -9.48
N CYS A 145 13.47 -1.38 -9.56
CA CYS A 145 12.97 -0.11 -10.12
C CYS A 145 12.83 0.94 -9.01
N LEU A 146 13.95 1.51 -8.54
CA LEU A 146 13.95 2.45 -7.41
C LEU A 146 13.43 3.85 -7.80
N PRO A 147 12.72 4.54 -6.90
CA PRO A 147 12.31 5.92 -7.11
C PRO A 147 13.51 6.87 -7.09
N SER A 148 13.35 8.06 -7.69
CA SER A 148 14.40 9.08 -7.71
C SER A 148 14.93 9.38 -6.32
N TYR A 149 16.26 9.34 -6.18
CA TYR A 149 16.97 9.52 -4.90
C TYR A 149 16.55 8.55 -3.79
N GLY A 150 15.89 7.43 -4.12
CA GLY A 150 15.36 6.48 -3.16
C GLY A 150 14.18 7.00 -2.33
N SER A 151 13.60 8.15 -2.66
CA SER A 151 12.51 8.76 -1.89
C SER A 151 11.20 7.98 -2.05
N LEU A 152 10.53 7.72 -0.92
CA LEU A 152 9.20 7.10 -0.89
C LEU A 152 8.06 8.12 -0.87
N SER A 153 8.28 9.36 -1.30
CA SER A 153 7.24 10.42 -1.37
C SER A 153 6.03 10.08 -2.26
N SER A 154 6.17 9.11 -3.19
CA SER A 154 5.03 8.59 -3.93
C SER A 154 4.13 7.67 -3.09
N LEU A 155 4.61 7.15 -1.97
CA LEU A 155 3.88 6.24 -1.07
C LEU A 155 3.53 6.91 0.26
N GLN A 156 4.45 7.71 0.79
CA GLN A 156 4.38 8.29 2.13
C GLN A 156 3.06 9.03 2.35
N GLY A 157 2.31 8.58 3.36
CA GLY A 157 1.03 9.18 3.74
C GLY A 157 -0.08 9.01 2.70
N LYS A 158 0.12 8.24 1.63
CA LYS A 158 -0.87 8.03 0.57
C LYS A 158 -1.48 6.64 0.65
N ILE A 159 -2.74 6.57 0.27
CA ILE A 159 -3.53 5.34 0.21
C ILE A 159 -4.15 5.26 -1.18
N LEU A 160 -4.24 4.05 -1.73
CA LEU A 160 -4.91 3.78 -2.99
C LEU A 160 -6.22 3.05 -2.70
N ILE A 161 -7.33 3.67 -3.10
CA ILE A 161 -8.65 3.05 -3.08
C ILE A 161 -9.00 2.72 -4.53
N LEU A 162 -9.27 1.46 -4.83
CA LEU A 162 -9.70 1.02 -6.15
C LEU A 162 -11.22 0.86 -6.18
N ASN A 163 -11.84 1.25 -7.27
CA ASN A 163 -13.26 1.08 -7.52
C ASN A 163 -13.51 0.71 -8.97
N ASN A 164 -14.71 0.22 -9.27
CA ASN A 164 -15.14 0.06 -10.66
C ASN A 164 -15.83 1.35 -11.13
N LYS A 165 -15.74 1.61 -12.43
CA LYS A 165 -16.57 2.57 -13.14
C LYS A 165 -18.05 2.22 -13.06
#